data_AF-E0ZEA0-F1
#
_entry.id   AF-E0ZEA0-F1
#
_cell.length_a   1.000
_cell.length_b   1.000
_cell.length_c   1.000
_cell.angle_alpha   90.00
_cell.angle_beta   90.00
_cell.angle_gamma   90.00
#
_symmetry.space_group_name_H-M   'P 1'
#
loop_
_entity.id
_entity.type
_entity.pdbx_description
1 polymer ?
#
loop_
_entity_poly.entity_id
_entity_poly.type
_entity_poly.pdbx_seq_one_letter_code
_entity_poly.pdbx_strand_id
1 'polypeptide(L)'
;RQPRLFASVDDIFCIFVGTLENLCVLRRQYGLSKTTTEANLVIEVYKTLIERGPYPADQVVKDMDGHFAFVLFDNKRTTIFAAVDGDGSVPLFWGTAVDGSLVFSDDPTILQDGCGKSFAPFPAGCMFWNGGGLQSFEHPLNKMKAIPRVDNEGHECGANFKVDKFT
;
A
#
# COMPACT_ATOMS: atom_id res chain seq x y z
N ARG A 1 -9.79 -17.29 -2.07
CA ARG A 1 -10.17 -15.97 -1.50
C ARG A 1 -9.20 -15.70 -0.36
N GLN A 2 -8.44 -14.62 -0.42
CA GLN A 2 -7.51 -14.26 0.67
C GLN A 2 -8.28 -13.69 1.87
N PRO A 3 -7.77 -13.85 3.10
CA PRO A 3 -8.42 -13.32 4.29
C PRO A 3 -8.38 -11.79 4.28
N ARG A 4 -9.42 -11.16 4.84
CA ARG A 4 -9.58 -9.72 4.94
C ARG A 4 -9.73 -9.34 6.40
N LEU A 5 -8.87 -8.45 6.87
CA LEU A 5 -8.79 -8.02 8.25
C LEU A 5 -8.99 -6.51 8.31
N PHE A 6 -9.72 -6.08 9.34
CA PHE A 6 -9.87 -4.68 9.67
C PHE A 6 -9.41 -4.48 11.12
N ALA A 7 -8.64 -3.43 11.35
CA ALA A 7 -8.21 -3.02 12.67
C ALA A 7 -8.35 -1.50 12.82
N SER A 8 -8.59 -1.08 14.06
CA SER A 8 -8.62 0.34 14.42
C SER A 8 -8.00 0.52 15.80
N VAL A 9 -7.03 1.44 15.91
CA VAL A 9 -6.36 1.80 17.16
C VAL A 9 -6.00 3.29 17.10
N ASP A 10 -6.35 4.07 18.12
CA ASP A 10 -6.00 5.49 18.26
C ASP A 10 -6.39 6.38 17.06
N ASP A 11 -7.55 6.15 16.44
CA ASP A 11 -8.03 6.81 15.21
C ASP A 11 -7.20 6.52 13.95
N ILE A 12 -6.43 5.44 14.00
CA ILE A 12 -5.76 4.85 12.83
C ILE A 12 -6.55 3.63 12.41
N PHE A 13 -6.92 3.57 11.14
CA PHE A 13 -7.73 2.51 10.55
C PHE A 13 -6.87 1.75 9.53
N CYS A 14 -6.92 0.42 9.55
CA CYS A 14 -6.18 -0.41 8.61
C CYS A 14 -7.07 -1.51 8.04
N ILE A 15 -7.11 -1.61 6.71
CA ILE A 15 -7.64 -2.76 5.99
C ILE A 15 -6.44 -3.52 5.44
N PHE A 16 -6.36 -4.80 5.79
CA PHE A 16 -5.31 -5.71 5.34
C PHE A 16 -5.95 -6.89 4.62
N VAL A 17 -5.39 -7.27 3.47
CA VAL A 17 -5.83 -8.41 2.67
C VAL A 17 -4.62 -9.30 2.43
N GLY A 18 -4.77 -10.60 2.68
CA GLY A 18 -3.67 -11.56 2.53
C GLY A 18 -3.10 -12.03 3.86
N THR A 19 -1.87 -12.54 3.86
CA THR A 19 -1.23 -13.19 5.01
C THR A 19 0.26 -12.89 5.04
N LEU A 20 0.80 -12.71 6.24
CA LEU A 20 2.25 -12.61 6.47
C LEU A 20 2.80 -13.95 6.95
N GLU A 21 3.76 -14.50 6.22
CA GLU A 21 4.42 -15.77 6.54
C GLU A 21 5.38 -15.63 7.73
N ASN A 22 6.00 -14.45 7.88
CA ASN A 22 6.94 -14.15 8.95
C ASN A 22 6.32 -13.39 10.14
N LEU A 23 4.99 -13.42 10.30
CA LEU A 23 4.26 -12.68 11.35
C LEU A 23 4.81 -12.93 12.78
N CYS A 24 5.22 -14.16 13.08
CA CYS A 24 5.79 -14.50 14.39
C CYS A 24 7.11 -13.77 14.67
N VAL A 25 7.95 -13.63 13.64
CA VAL A 25 9.24 -12.91 13.72
C VAL A 25 8.97 -11.43 13.94
N LEU A 26 8.07 -10.84 13.14
CA LEU A 26 7.70 -9.44 13.26
C LEU A 26 7.12 -9.12 14.64
N ARG A 27 6.21 -9.95 15.17
CA ARG A 27 5.68 -9.77 16.53
C ARG A 27 6.80 -9.73 17.58
N ARG A 28 7.80 -10.61 17.47
CA ARG A 28 8.94 -10.63 18.39
C ARG A 28 9.82 -9.38 18.23
N GLN A 29 10.09 -8.95 17.01
CA GLN A 29 10.90 -7.76 16.70
C GLN A 29 10.27 -6.47 17.25
N TYR A 30 8.95 -6.33 17.12
CA TYR A 30 8.21 -5.16 17.59
C TYR A 30 7.69 -5.30 19.04
N GLY A 31 7.97 -6.42 19.73
CA GLY A 31 7.53 -6.65 21.12
C GLY A 31 6.01 -6.79 21.28
N LEU A 32 5.32 -7.30 20.25
CA LEU A 32 3.86 -7.39 20.16
C LEU A 32 3.32 -8.68 20.80
N SER A 33 2.04 -8.65 21.16
CA SER A 33 1.32 -9.82 21.67
C SER A 33 1.26 -10.97 20.65
N LYS A 34 1.18 -12.21 21.16
CA LYS A 34 0.94 -13.40 20.32
C LYS A 34 -0.41 -13.37 19.60
N THR A 35 -1.35 -12.53 20.04
CA THR A 35 -2.69 -12.38 19.45
C THR A 35 -2.76 -11.28 18.39
N THR A 36 -1.68 -10.53 18.16
CA THR A 36 -1.66 -9.38 17.24
C THR A 36 -1.85 -9.81 15.79
N THR A 37 -2.98 -9.46 15.18
CA THR A 37 -3.25 -9.72 13.76
C THR A 37 -2.36 -8.89 12.83
N GLU A 38 -2.30 -9.25 11.55
CA GLU A 38 -1.55 -8.56 10.50
C GLU A 38 -1.97 -7.08 10.38
N ALA A 39 -3.28 -6.81 10.41
CA ALA A 39 -3.80 -5.44 10.39
C ALA A 39 -3.34 -4.61 11.61
N ASN A 40 -3.34 -5.20 12.81
CA ASN A 40 -2.82 -4.54 14.01
C ASN A 40 -1.30 -4.34 13.94
N LEU A 41 -0.57 -5.31 13.38
CA LEU A 41 0.87 -5.21 13.18
C LEU A 41 1.22 -4.01 12.30
N VAL A 42 0.50 -3.80 11.18
CA VAL A 42 0.71 -2.65 10.30
C VAL A 42 0.50 -1.32 11.03
N ILE A 43 -0.51 -1.21 11.91
CA ILE A 43 -0.74 0.00 12.71
C ILE A 43 0.43 0.26 13.68
N GLU A 44 0.90 -0.76 14.40
CA GLU A 44 2.01 -0.63 15.35
C GLU A 44 3.34 -0.28 14.66
N VAL A 45 3.58 -0.90 13.50
CA VAL A 45 4.68 -0.56 12.60
C VAL A 45 4.60 0.90 12.18
N TYR A 46 3.43 1.37 11.71
CA TYR A 46 3.22 2.73 11.25
C TYR A 46 3.47 3.76 12.36
N LYS A 47 2.95 3.50 13.57
CA LYS A 47 3.23 4.35 14.74
C LYS A 47 4.72 4.41 15.04
N THR A 48 5.41 3.27 14.99
CA THR A 48 6.86 3.19 15.21
C THR A 48 7.64 4.04 14.22
N LEU A 49 7.28 3.99 12.93
CA LEU A 49 7.89 4.80 11.87
C LEU A 49 7.77 6.31 12.13
N ILE A 50 6.63 6.73 12.67
CA ILE A 50 6.34 8.14 12.95
C ILE A 50 7.01 8.61 14.23
N GLU A 51 6.96 7.81 15.29
CA GLU A 51 7.41 8.20 16.62
C GLU A 51 8.92 8.10 16.81
N ARG A 52 9.58 7.17 16.11
CA ARG A 52 10.98 6.78 16.39
C ARG A 52 11.96 7.10 15.26
N GLY A 53 11.85 8.27 14.61
CA GLY A 53 12.78 8.64 13.52
C GLY A 53 14.27 8.37 13.88
N PRO A 54 15.12 7.86 12.96
CA PRO A 54 14.93 7.68 11.52
C PRO A 54 14.93 6.19 11.11
N TYR A 55 13.80 5.49 11.23
CA TYR A 55 13.62 4.21 10.54
C TYR A 55 13.03 4.47 9.15
N PRO A 56 13.71 4.10 8.05
CA PRO A 56 13.17 4.28 6.71
C PRO A 56 11.90 3.44 6.53
N ALA A 57 10.79 4.04 6.06
CA ALA A 57 9.51 3.35 5.87
C ALA A 57 9.64 2.15 4.91
N ASP A 58 10.54 2.24 3.95
CA ASP A 58 10.88 1.18 2.99
C ASP A 58 11.43 -0.06 3.68
N GLN A 59 12.25 0.09 4.73
CA GLN A 59 12.80 -1.07 5.45
C GLN A 59 11.71 -1.89 6.11
N VAL A 60 10.68 -1.24 6.66
CA VAL A 60 9.67 -1.99 7.42
C VAL A 60 8.70 -2.74 6.51
N VAL A 61 8.29 -2.14 5.39
CA VAL A 61 7.46 -2.87 4.41
C VAL A 61 8.27 -4.00 3.77
N LYS A 62 9.57 -3.78 3.52
CA LYS A 62 10.47 -4.80 3.00
C LYS A 62 10.67 -5.99 3.95
N ASP A 63 10.59 -5.77 5.25
CA ASP A 63 10.66 -6.84 6.25
C ASP A 63 9.38 -7.69 6.31
N MET A 64 8.27 -7.28 5.67
CA MET A 64 7.05 -8.07 5.60
C MET A 64 7.16 -9.15 4.52
N ASP A 65 7.11 -10.41 4.94
CA ASP A 65 7.19 -11.56 4.03
C ASP A 65 5.83 -12.24 3.91
N GLY A 66 5.39 -12.48 2.68
CA GLY A 66 4.11 -13.10 2.35
C GLY A 66 3.35 -12.36 1.26
N HIS A 67 2.07 -12.72 1.15
CA HIS A 67 1.17 -12.24 0.11
C HIS A 67 0.21 -11.24 0.72
N PHE A 68 0.37 -9.94 0.45
CA PHE A 68 -0.43 -8.91 1.11
C PHE A 68 -0.68 -7.66 0.27
N ALA A 69 -1.81 -7.02 0.56
CA ALA A 69 -2.04 -5.61 0.27
C ALA A 69 -2.73 -4.96 1.47
N PHE A 70 -2.40 -3.70 1.76
CA PHE A 70 -3.09 -2.96 2.81
C PHE A 70 -3.28 -1.49 2.46
N VAL A 71 -4.27 -0.89 3.11
CA VAL A 71 -4.49 0.55 3.15
C VAL A 71 -4.73 0.95 4.60
N LEU A 72 -3.92 1.89 5.07
CA LEU A 72 -3.99 2.50 6.38
C LEU A 72 -4.35 3.98 6.25
N PHE A 73 -5.24 4.45 7.11
CA PHE A 73 -5.62 5.85 7.23
C PHE A 73 -5.45 6.32 8.68
N ASP A 74 -4.57 7.29 8.91
CA ASP A 74 -4.44 8.02 10.16
C ASP A 74 -5.30 9.28 10.09
N ASN A 75 -6.39 9.28 10.86
CA ASN A 75 -7.34 10.39 10.88
C ASN A 75 -6.75 11.66 11.54
N LYS A 76 -5.88 11.52 12.53
CA LYS A 76 -5.28 12.66 13.24
C LYS A 76 -4.30 13.41 12.36
N ARG A 77 -3.55 12.68 11.53
CA ARG A 77 -2.56 13.26 10.60
C ARG A 77 -3.12 13.48 9.19
N THR A 78 -4.32 13.00 8.91
CA THR A 78 -4.88 12.94 7.55
C THR A 78 -3.92 12.27 6.57
N THR A 79 -3.32 11.16 7.01
CA THR A 79 -2.27 10.44 6.27
C THR A 79 -2.79 9.11 5.77
N ILE A 80 -2.55 8.81 4.50
CA ILE A 80 -2.80 7.49 3.92
C ILE A 80 -1.46 6.78 3.77
N PHE A 81 -1.42 5.50 4.11
CA PHE A 81 -0.28 4.62 3.83
C PHE A 81 -0.77 3.30 3.22
N ALA A 82 -0.32 2.98 2.01
CA ALA A 82 -0.72 1.78 1.29
C ALA A 82 0.49 1.03 0.77
N ALA A 83 0.41 -0.30 0.69
CA ALA A 83 1.45 -1.12 0.08
C ALA A 83 0.89 -2.43 -0.48
N VAL A 84 1.63 -3.00 -1.43
CA VAL A 84 1.38 -4.31 -2.05
C VAL A 84 2.68 -5.10 -2.06
N ASP A 85 2.61 -6.41 -1.81
CA ASP A 85 3.75 -7.33 -1.84
C ASP A 85 4.54 -7.28 -3.17
N GLY A 86 5.77 -7.81 -3.14
CA GLY A 86 6.71 -7.79 -4.27
C GLY A 86 6.17 -8.45 -5.54
N ASP A 87 5.34 -9.49 -5.39
CA ASP A 87 4.76 -10.21 -6.53
C ASP A 87 3.46 -9.59 -7.03
N GLY A 88 2.89 -8.62 -6.31
CA GLY A 88 1.55 -8.12 -6.61
C GLY A 88 0.49 -9.20 -6.44
N SER A 89 0.72 -10.15 -5.52
CA SER A 89 -0.09 -11.36 -5.36
C SER A 89 -1.51 -11.08 -4.87
N VAL A 90 -1.70 -9.94 -4.20
CA VAL A 90 -3.00 -9.43 -3.77
C VAL A 90 -3.41 -8.27 -4.68
N PRO A 91 -4.56 -8.35 -5.36
CA PRO A 91 -5.01 -7.28 -6.22
C PRO A 91 -5.33 -6.03 -5.39
N LEU A 92 -4.70 -4.92 -5.73
CA LEU A 92 -5.04 -3.59 -5.26
C LEU A 92 -4.98 -2.64 -6.44
N PHE A 93 -6.01 -1.82 -6.58
CA PHE A 93 -6.12 -0.77 -7.56
C PHE A 93 -6.29 0.55 -6.83
N TRP A 94 -5.87 1.62 -7.50
CA TRP A 94 -6.04 2.99 -7.03
C TRP A 94 -6.51 3.89 -8.16
N GLY A 95 -7.19 4.96 -7.80
CA GLY A 95 -7.71 5.93 -8.76
C GLY A 95 -8.07 7.24 -8.10
N THR A 96 -8.41 8.22 -8.94
CA THR A 96 -8.83 9.54 -8.48
C THR A 96 -10.28 9.75 -8.90
N ALA A 97 -11.15 10.00 -7.92
CA ALA A 97 -12.54 10.35 -8.15
C ALA A 97 -12.68 11.78 -8.70
N VAL A 98 -13.87 12.14 -9.17
CA VAL A 98 -14.16 13.44 -9.80
C VAL A 98 -13.92 14.63 -8.85
N ASP A 99 -14.08 14.42 -7.56
CA ASP A 99 -13.83 15.40 -6.50
C ASP A 99 -12.34 15.53 -6.12
N GLY A 100 -11.46 14.74 -6.75
CA GLY A 100 -10.03 14.70 -6.44
C GLY A 100 -9.67 13.72 -5.32
N SER A 101 -10.63 13.01 -4.74
CA SER A 101 -10.37 12.02 -3.68
C SER A 101 -9.60 10.81 -4.23
N LEU A 102 -8.65 10.30 -3.44
CA LEU A 102 -7.93 9.07 -3.73
C LEU A 102 -8.78 7.86 -3.31
N VAL A 103 -8.99 6.92 -4.22
CA VAL A 103 -9.83 5.73 -4.00
C VAL A 103 -8.97 4.48 -4.16
N PHE A 104 -9.15 3.50 -3.27
CA PHE A 104 -8.52 2.18 -3.33
C PHE A 104 -9.59 1.10 -3.39
N SER A 105 -9.34 0.05 -4.16
CA SER A 105 -10.23 -1.12 -4.25
C SER A 105 -9.44 -2.34 -4.69
N ASP A 106 -9.83 -3.53 -4.22
CA ASP A 106 -9.37 -4.80 -4.79
C ASP A 106 -10.21 -5.25 -6.00
N ASP A 107 -11.32 -4.55 -6.27
CA ASP A 107 -12.18 -4.74 -7.42
C ASP A 107 -12.06 -3.55 -8.39
N PRO A 108 -11.57 -3.77 -9.63
CA PRO A 108 -11.39 -2.71 -10.62
C PRO A 108 -12.72 -2.14 -11.14
N THR A 109 -13.83 -2.88 -11.05
CA THR A 109 -15.14 -2.40 -11.50
C THR A 109 -15.63 -1.23 -10.65
N ILE A 110 -15.38 -1.28 -9.33
CA ILE A 110 -15.69 -0.19 -8.40
C ILE A 110 -14.92 1.09 -8.78
N LEU A 111 -13.65 0.96 -9.18
CA LEU A 111 -12.88 2.12 -9.62
C LEU A 111 -13.27 2.60 -11.01
N GLN A 112 -13.69 1.70 -11.89
CA GLN A 112 -14.23 2.11 -13.19
C GLN A 112 -15.49 2.97 -13.01
N ASP A 113 -16.37 2.57 -12.10
CA ASP A 113 -17.61 3.31 -11.81
C ASP A 113 -17.35 4.63 -11.06
N GLY A 114 -16.39 4.64 -10.12
CA GLY A 114 -16.10 5.81 -9.28
C GLY A 114 -15.07 6.79 -9.84
N CYS A 115 -14.07 6.31 -10.59
CA CYS A 115 -12.94 7.08 -11.10
C CYS A 115 -12.95 7.19 -12.64
N GLY A 116 -13.87 6.51 -13.34
CA GLY A 116 -13.94 6.52 -14.80
C GLY A 116 -12.68 5.96 -15.43
N LYS A 117 -11.97 6.77 -16.22
CA LYS A 117 -10.69 6.38 -16.85
C LYS A 117 -9.48 6.63 -15.93
N SER A 118 -9.66 7.30 -14.79
CA SER A 118 -8.57 7.76 -13.91
C SER A 118 -8.21 6.74 -12.82
N PHE A 119 -7.92 5.50 -13.21
CA PHE A 119 -7.49 4.45 -12.29
C PHE A 119 -6.46 3.51 -12.92
N ALA A 120 -5.69 2.84 -12.07
CA ALA A 120 -4.67 1.88 -12.47
C ALA A 120 -4.52 0.78 -11.40
N PRO A 121 -3.87 -0.35 -11.74
CA PRO A 121 -3.33 -1.23 -10.72
C PRO A 121 -2.34 -0.48 -9.84
N PHE A 122 -2.37 -0.75 -8.54
CA PHE A 122 -1.30 -0.32 -7.64
C PHE A 122 -0.04 -1.16 -7.94
N PRO A 123 1.14 -0.55 -8.08
CA PRO A 123 2.33 -1.27 -8.52
C PRO A 123 2.82 -2.26 -7.45
N ALA A 124 3.20 -3.45 -7.89
CA ALA A 124 3.81 -4.47 -7.04
C ALA A 124 5.14 -3.97 -6.43
N GLY A 125 5.49 -4.46 -5.25
CA GLY A 125 6.74 -4.11 -4.58
C GLY A 125 6.85 -2.64 -4.19
N CYS A 126 5.71 -1.96 -4.06
CA CYS A 126 5.64 -0.53 -3.80
C CYS A 126 4.80 -0.18 -2.58
N MET A 127 5.08 1.00 -2.05
CA MET A 127 4.31 1.67 -1.01
C MET A 127 4.00 3.11 -1.45
N PHE A 128 2.93 3.67 -0.89
CA PHE A 128 2.51 5.05 -1.09
C PHE A 128 2.12 5.68 0.23
N TRP A 129 2.58 6.90 0.49
CA TRP A 129 1.91 7.78 1.43
C TRP A 129 1.86 9.21 0.91
N ASN A 130 0.85 9.96 1.33
CA ASN A 130 0.62 11.34 0.86
C ASN A 130 1.73 12.33 1.25
N GLY A 131 2.63 11.98 2.16
CA GLY A 131 3.82 12.79 2.50
C GLY A 131 5.07 12.50 1.67
N GLY A 132 5.19 11.33 1.05
CA GLY A 132 6.41 10.86 0.36
C GLY A 132 6.19 10.35 -1.06
N GLY A 133 4.92 10.25 -1.47
CA GLY A 133 4.54 9.75 -2.78
C GLY A 133 4.69 8.24 -2.90
N LEU A 134 4.73 7.78 -4.15
CA LEU A 134 4.87 6.38 -4.51
C LEU A 134 6.35 5.99 -4.60
N GLN A 135 6.74 4.93 -3.90
CA GLN A 135 8.11 4.44 -3.86
C GLN A 135 8.15 2.90 -3.90
N SER A 136 9.18 2.33 -4.50
CA SER A 136 9.45 0.90 -4.39
C SER A 136 10.19 0.61 -3.09
N PHE A 137 9.70 -0.33 -2.29
CA PHE A 137 10.45 -0.82 -1.12
C PHE A 137 11.46 -1.92 -1.50
N GLU A 138 11.29 -2.54 -2.67
CA GLU A 138 12.28 -3.48 -3.23
C GLU A 138 13.52 -2.75 -3.77
N HIS A 139 13.29 -1.59 -4.40
CA HIS A 139 14.31 -0.74 -5.01
C HIS A 139 14.21 0.72 -4.50
N PRO A 140 14.48 0.98 -3.20
CA PRO A 140 14.21 2.28 -2.56
C PRO A 140 15.05 3.45 -3.10
N LEU A 141 16.18 3.16 -3.76
CA LEU A 141 17.04 4.18 -4.37
C LEU A 141 16.62 4.53 -5.80
N ASN A 142 15.77 3.70 -6.42
CA ASN A 142 15.35 3.86 -7.80
C ASN A 142 14.09 4.72 -7.89
N LYS A 143 14.03 5.59 -8.90
CA LYS A 143 12.86 6.42 -9.11
C LYS A 143 11.70 5.61 -9.70
N MET A 144 10.48 5.97 -9.33
CA MET A 144 9.28 5.48 -10.01
C MET A 144 9.03 6.29 -11.28
N LYS A 145 8.81 5.60 -12.40
CA LYS A 145 8.49 6.20 -13.69
C LYS A 145 7.02 5.94 -14.04
N ALA A 146 6.29 7.00 -14.33
CA ALA A 146 4.95 6.91 -14.91
C ALA A 146 5.04 6.49 -16.38
N ILE A 147 4.22 5.52 -16.76
CA ILE A 147 4.06 5.01 -18.11
C ILE A 147 2.61 5.25 -18.50
N PRO A 148 2.33 6.09 -19.51
CA PRO A 148 0.97 6.33 -19.97
C PRO A 148 0.26 5.00 -20.28
N ARG A 149 -0.96 4.85 -19.76
CA ARG A 149 -1.84 3.73 -20.10
C ARG A 149 -2.74 4.19 -21.24
N VAL A 150 -2.80 3.41 -22.32
CA VAL A 150 -3.75 3.63 -23.42
C VAL A 150 -4.87 2.60 -23.34
N ASP A 151 -6.09 3.03 -23.60
CA ASP A 151 -7.24 2.13 -23.72
C ASP A 151 -7.26 1.46 -25.11
N ASN A 152 -8.25 0.58 -25.33
CA ASN A 152 -8.40 -0.14 -26.59
C ASN A 152 -8.70 0.78 -27.79
N GLU A 153 -9.06 2.04 -27.55
CA GLU A 153 -9.31 3.07 -28.57
C GLU A 153 -8.07 3.94 -28.84
N GLY A 154 -6.97 3.69 -28.11
CA GLY A 154 -5.74 4.46 -28.20
C GLY A 154 -5.75 5.77 -27.40
N HIS A 155 -6.75 6.01 -26.57
CA HIS A 155 -6.82 7.19 -25.70
C HIS A 155 -6.07 6.95 -24.39
N GLU A 156 -5.36 7.96 -23.90
CA GLU A 156 -4.71 7.89 -22.59
C GLU A 156 -5.77 7.80 -21.46
N CYS A 157 -5.63 6.79 -20.60
CA CYS A 157 -6.57 6.44 -19.54
C CYS A 157 -5.85 6.19 -18.21
N GLY A 158 -4.96 7.12 -17.83
CA GLY A 158 -4.17 7.07 -16.60
C GLY A 158 -2.72 6.64 -16.84
N ALA A 159 -2.03 6.24 -15.77
CA ALA A 159 -0.63 5.83 -15.81
C ALA A 159 -0.39 4.58 -14.97
N ASN A 160 0.41 3.67 -15.51
CA ASN A 160 1.06 2.61 -14.74
C ASN A 160 2.39 3.13 -14.20
N PHE A 161 2.89 2.53 -13.13
CA PHE A 161 4.18 2.92 -12.55
C PHE A 161 5.13 1.74 -12.56
N LYS A 162 6.39 1.99 -12.93
CA LYS A 162 7.47 0.99 -12.87
C LYS A 162 8.73 1.61 -12.29
N VAL A 163 9.55 0.78 -11.67
CA VAL A 163 10.89 1.17 -11.19
C VAL A 163 11.79 1.48 -12.39
N ASP A 164 12.46 2.63 -12.35
CA ASP A 164 13.50 2.98 -13.31
C ASP A 164 14.82 2.31 -12.92
N LYS A 165 15.16 1.24 -13.63
CA LYS A 165 16.35 0.40 -13.38
C LYS A 165 17.67 1.09 -13.76
N PHE A 166 17.62 2.28 -14.35
CA PHE A 166 18.80 3.03 -14.80
C PHE A 166 19.12 4.26 -13.93
N THR A 167 18.43 4.40 -12.80
CA THR A 167 18.77 5.37 -11.75
C THR A 167 19.68 4.77 -10.69
#